data_AF-A0A7K3S5Z4-F1
#
_entry.id   AF-A0A7K3S5Z4-F1
#
_cell.length_a   1.000
_cell.length_b   1.000
_cell.length_c   1.000
_cell.angle_alpha   90.00
_cell.angle_beta   90.00
_cell.angle_gamma   90.00
#
_symmetry.space_group_name_H-M   'P 1'
#
loop_
_entity.id
_entity.type
_entity.pdbx_description
1 polymer ?
#
loop_
_entity_poly.entity_id
_entity_poly.type
_entity_poly.pdbx_seq_one_letter_code
_entity_poly.pdbx_strand_id
1 'polypeptide(L)'
;MDRALQGLVAQSVVQRDGDRYRMLDTLREYGRMWLTELGEARAAADRHAHSFLGLARRAHEGWTGPDQVSWYHTVSDTHLDLCAALEHLLAHDVEGAQEMAGRVGFFWACCGHLSEARNYAQRALDAGPVEGPHRTRLQWVLGVAALLQSDFATAEKYGALCTATALYDRDDEGMLGATYLSGLTQLMTGQPAAALEAAGRVLRMTEGVPVDSGHRLRCRLVTVFALTALGRLAESEAAATALRR
;
A
#
# COMPACT_ATOMS: atom_id res chain seq x y z
N MET A 1 -14.68 20.61 -17.31
CA MET A 1 -15.32 19.29 -17.54
C MET A 1 -15.45 19.12 -19.04
N ASP A 2 -14.97 18.01 -19.59
CA ASP A 2 -14.78 17.82 -21.04
C ASP A 2 -16.13 17.79 -21.79
N ARG A 3 -16.26 18.62 -22.84
CA ARG A 3 -17.48 18.76 -23.64
C ARG A 3 -17.85 17.44 -24.33
N ALA A 4 -16.87 16.59 -24.63
CA ALA A 4 -17.08 15.27 -25.19
C ALA A 4 -17.77 14.32 -24.20
N LEU A 5 -17.30 14.23 -22.96
CA LEU A 5 -17.90 13.37 -21.92
C LEU A 5 -19.33 13.80 -21.59
N GLN A 6 -19.60 15.11 -21.55
CA GLN A 6 -20.96 15.62 -21.35
C GLN A 6 -21.91 15.18 -22.47
N GLY A 7 -21.45 15.19 -23.73
CA GLY A 7 -22.21 14.68 -24.87
C GLY A 7 -22.51 13.18 -24.77
N LEU A 8 -21.51 12.38 -24.37
CA LEU A 8 -21.67 10.93 -24.19
C LEU A 8 -22.63 10.58 -23.05
N VAL A 9 -22.62 11.35 -21.96
CA VAL A 9 -23.60 11.23 -20.87
C VAL A 9 -25.01 11.57 -21.36
N ALA A 10 -25.17 12.66 -22.11
CA ALA A 10 -26.47 13.03 -22.67
C ALA A 10 -27.04 11.96 -23.62
N GLN A 11 -26.17 11.19 -24.29
CA GLN A 11 -26.58 10.07 -25.15
C GLN A 11 -26.63 8.71 -24.43
N SER A 12 -26.46 8.67 -23.11
CA SER A 12 -26.47 7.43 -22.31
C SER A 12 -25.42 6.38 -22.75
N VAL A 13 -24.37 6.82 -23.45
CA VAL A 13 -23.21 5.98 -23.82
C VAL A 13 -22.32 5.75 -22.59
N VAL A 14 -22.25 6.77 -21.73
CA VAL A 14 -21.49 6.76 -20.48
C VAL A 14 -22.40 7.24 -19.36
N GLN A 15 -22.34 6.59 -18.21
CA GLN A 15 -23.01 6.99 -16.98
C GLN A 15 -22.02 7.71 -16.07
N ARG A 16 -22.44 8.81 -15.45
CA ARG A 16 -21.65 9.49 -14.43
C ARG A 16 -21.97 8.90 -13.06
N ASP A 17 -20.94 8.50 -12.32
CA ASP A 17 -21.00 8.01 -10.95
C ASP A 17 -20.05 8.86 -10.09
N GLY A 18 -20.59 9.87 -9.41
CA GLY A 18 -19.79 10.90 -8.73
C GLY A 18 -18.87 11.65 -9.70
N ASP A 19 -17.56 11.53 -9.50
CA ASP A 19 -16.53 12.11 -10.38
C ASP A 19 -16.01 11.12 -11.43
N ARG A 20 -16.61 9.93 -11.51
CA ARG A 20 -16.24 8.86 -12.43
C ARG A 20 -17.27 8.68 -13.53
N TYR A 21 -16.83 7.95 -14.54
CA TYR A 21 -17.58 7.66 -15.75
C TYR A 21 -17.53 6.16 -16.03
N ARG A 22 -18.69 5.53 -16.18
CA ARG A 22 -18.83 4.10 -16.47
C ARG A 22 -19.52 3.90 -17.81
N MET A 23 -18.93 3.10 -18.68
CA MET A 23 -19.58 2.63 -19.90
C MET A 23 -20.36 1.35 -19.64
N LEU A 24 -21.43 1.13 -20.41
CA LEU A 24 -22.12 -0.16 -20.46
C LEU A 24 -21.17 -1.24 -20.98
N ASP A 25 -21.33 -2.47 -20.50
CA ASP A 25 -20.40 -3.57 -20.84
C ASP A 25 -20.34 -3.84 -22.35
N THR A 26 -21.49 -3.79 -23.04
CA THR A 26 -21.56 -3.94 -24.50
C THR A 26 -20.79 -2.85 -25.26
N LEU A 27 -20.80 -1.61 -24.76
CA LEU A 27 -20.03 -0.51 -25.34
C LEU A 27 -18.53 -0.64 -25.03
N ARG A 28 -18.17 -1.14 -23.85
CA ARG A 28 -16.77 -1.48 -23.53
C ARG A 28 -16.24 -2.56 -24.46
N GLU A 29 -17.03 -3.60 -24.72
CA GLU A 29 -16.67 -4.69 -25.64
C GLU A 29 -16.46 -4.16 -27.06
N TYR A 30 -17.41 -3.37 -27.55
CA TYR A 30 -17.31 -2.73 -28.87
C TYR A 30 -16.09 -1.81 -28.98
N GLY A 31 -15.84 -0.97 -27.96
CA GLY A 31 -14.66 -0.13 -27.90
C GLY A 31 -13.35 -0.93 -27.87
N ARG A 32 -13.33 -2.06 -27.16
CA ARG A 32 -12.17 -2.96 -27.13
C ARG A 32 -11.90 -3.59 -28.49
N MET A 33 -12.95 -4.01 -29.21
CA MET A 33 -12.81 -4.49 -30.59
C MET A 33 -12.16 -3.42 -31.48
N TRP A 34 -12.64 -2.17 -31.42
CA TRP A 34 -12.05 -1.07 -32.17
C TRP A 34 -10.60 -0.77 -31.80
N LEU A 35 -10.27 -0.77 -30.50
CA LEU A 35 -8.88 -0.59 -30.07
C LEU A 35 -7.97 -1.69 -30.63
N THR A 36 -8.47 -2.93 -30.77
CA THR A 36 -7.72 -4.00 -31.42
C THR A 36 -7.57 -3.76 -32.91
N GLU A 37 -8.64 -3.45 -33.64
CA GLU A 37 -8.61 -3.19 -35.09
C GLU A 37 -7.71 -1.99 -35.46
N LEU A 38 -7.68 -0.96 -34.60
CA LEU A 38 -6.83 0.22 -34.78
C LEU A 38 -5.39 0.00 -34.30
N GLY A 39 -5.07 -1.15 -33.69
CA GLY A 39 -3.76 -1.42 -33.10
C GLY A 39 -3.44 -0.60 -31.85
N GLU A 40 -4.44 0.03 -31.24
CA GLU A 40 -4.29 0.94 -30.09
C GLU A 40 -4.50 0.27 -28.73
N ALA A 41 -4.91 -1.01 -28.70
CA ALA A 41 -5.22 -1.74 -27.47
C ALA A 41 -4.06 -1.68 -26.45
N ARG A 42 -2.83 -1.89 -26.91
CA ARG A 42 -1.63 -1.83 -26.08
C ARG A 42 -1.40 -0.44 -25.50
N ALA A 43 -1.43 0.59 -26.34
CA ALA A 43 -1.21 1.97 -25.94
C ALA A 43 -2.29 2.48 -24.96
N ALA A 44 -3.55 2.06 -25.15
CA ALA A 44 -4.63 2.39 -24.23
C ALA A 44 -4.43 1.74 -22.84
N ALA A 45 -4.05 0.46 -22.81
CA ALA A 45 -3.77 -0.26 -21.56
C ALA A 45 -2.52 0.28 -20.85
N ASP A 46 -1.48 0.69 -21.58
CA ASP A 46 -0.31 1.37 -21.03
C ASP A 46 -0.68 2.68 -20.33
N ARG A 47 -1.49 3.53 -20.99
CA ARG A 47 -1.95 4.79 -20.38
C ARG A 47 -2.79 4.54 -19.12
N HIS A 48 -3.68 3.56 -19.17
CA HIS A 48 -4.48 3.16 -18.02
C HIS A 48 -3.59 2.72 -16.85
N ALA A 49 -2.67 1.80 -17.09
CA ALA A 49 -1.78 1.27 -16.07
C ALA A 49 -0.94 2.37 -15.41
N HIS A 50 -0.34 3.27 -16.20
CA HIS A 50 0.44 4.38 -15.66
C HIS A 50 -0.40 5.42 -14.90
N SER A 51 -1.64 5.66 -15.33
CA SER A 51 -2.58 6.50 -14.59
C SER A 51 -2.88 5.93 -13.20
N PHE A 52 -3.11 4.62 -13.12
CA PHE A 52 -3.39 3.94 -11.85
C PHE A 52 -2.15 3.73 -10.98
N LEU A 53 -0.96 3.59 -11.55
CA LEU A 53 0.30 3.71 -10.80
C LEU A 53 0.44 5.12 -10.19
N GLY A 54 0.07 6.17 -10.93
CA GLY A 54 0.01 7.54 -10.40
C GLY A 54 -1.02 7.71 -9.28
N LEU A 55 -2.18 7.05 -9.37
CA LEU A 55 -3.17 7.00 -8.27
C LEU A 55 -2.58 6.30 -7.04
N ALA A 56 -1.91 5.15 -7.22
CA ALA A 56 -1.28 4.40 -6.14
C ALA A 56 -0.21 5.21 -5.40
N ARG A 57 0.60 6.01 -6.13
CA ARG A 57 1.58 6.94 -5.54
C ARG A 57 0.91 7.98 -4.63
N ARG A 58 -0.10 8.69 -5.14
CA ARG A 58 -0.82 9.72 -4.38
C ARG A 58 -1.59 9.13 -3.19
N ALA A 59 -2.23 7.98 -3.37
CA ALA A 59 -2.89 7.27 -2.28
C ALA A 59 -1.88 6.87 -1.19
N HIS A 60 -0.68 6.43 -1.59
CA HIS A 60 0.35 6.06 -0.64
C HIS A 60 0.81 7.22 0.25
N GLU A 61 1.01 8.38 -0.36
CA GLU A 61 1.41 9.61 0.33
C GLU A 61 0.28 10.16 1.21
N GLY A 62 -0.96 10.19 0.69
CA GLY A 62 -2.10 10.81 1.36
C GLY A 62 -2.81 9.92 2.39
N TRP A 63 -2.52 8.61 2.44
CA TRP A 63 -3.19 7.69 3.35
C TRP A 63 -2.97 8.03 4.81
N THR A 64 -1.75 8.40 5.17
CA THR A 64 -1.42 8.73 6.56
C THR A 64 -1.54 10.23 6.77
N GLY A 65 -2.77 10.73 6.62
CA GLY A 65 -3.09 12.15 6.65
C GLY A 65 -4.59 12.41 6.81
N PRO A 66 -5.01 13.69 6.75
CA PRO A 66 -6.41 14.07 6.95
C PRO A 66 -7.36 13.49 5.90
N ASP A 67 -6.84 13.18 4.70
CA ASP A 67 -7.61 12.65 3.58
C ASP A 67 -7.75 11.11 3.60
N GLN A 68 -7.32 10.44 4.68
CA GLN A 68 -7.33 8.97 4.78
C GLN A 68 -8.67 8.35 4.38
N VAL A 69 -9.79 8.90 4.85
CA VAL A 69 -11.14 8.40 4.54
C VAL A 69 -11.49 8.59 3.06
N SER A 70 -11.09 9.71 2.46
CA SER A 70 -11.28 9.95 1.02
C SER A 70 -10.45 8.97 0.18
N TRP A 71 -9.22 8.67 0.60
CA TRP A 71 -8.38 7.68 -0.05
C TRP A 71 -8.91 6.26 0.10
N TYR A 72 -9.47 5.92 1.27
CA TYR A 72 -10.17 4.65 1.48
C TYR A 72 -11.29 4.45 0.45
N HIS A 73 -12.18 5.43 0.29
CA HIS A 73 -13.25 5.36 -0.71
C HIS A 73 -12.68 5.25 -2.12
N THR A 74 -11.73 6.12 -2.47
CA THR A 74 -11.12 6.13 -3.80
C THR A 74 -10.51 4.78 -4.16
N VAL A 75 -9.69 4.20 -3.29
CA VAL A 75 -9.01 2.92 -3.55
C VAL A 75 -10.00 1.75 -3.63
N SER A 76 -11.01 1.73 -2.74
CA SER A 76 -12.07 0.72 -2.75
C SER A 76 -12.88 0.78 -4.04
N ASP A 77 -13.26 1.98 -4.45
CA ASP A 77 -14.03 2.25 -5.65
C ASP A 77 -13.27 1.88 -6.94
N THR A 78 -11.95 2.02 -6.94
CA THR A 78 -11.09 1.71 -8.10
C THR A 78 -10.39 0.35 -8.01
N HIS A 79 -10.80 -0.53 -7.09
CA HIS A 79 -10.09 -1.79 -6.82
C HIS A 79 -9.88 -2.63 -8.10
N LEU A 80 -10.92 -2.81 -8.92
CA LEU A 80 -10.82 -3.61 -10.15
C LEU A 80 -9.91 -2.97 -11.20
N ASP A 81 -9.90 -1.64 -11.30
CA ASP A 81 -9.01 -0.93 -12.21
C ASP A 81 -7.54 -1.02 -11.75
N LEU A 82 -7.30 -0.97 -10.44
CA LEU A 82 -5.97 -1.21 -9.85
C LEU A 82 -5.48 -2.65 -10.14
N CYS A 83 -6.34 -3.66 -10.01
CA CYS A 83 -6.01 -5.04 -10.36
C CYS A 83 -5.71 -5.20 -11.86
N ALA A 84 -6.53 -4.59 -12.74
CA ALA A 84 -6.30 -4.62 -14.18
C ALA A 84 -4.99 -3.91 -14.58
N ALA A 85 -4.67 -2.78 -13.93
CA ALA A 85 -3.41 -2.08 -14.12
C ALA A 85 -2.21 -2.93 -13.67
N LEU A 86 -2.29 -3.55 -12.49
CA LEU A 86 -1.22 -4.42 -11.99
C LEU A 86 -0.99 -5.64 -12.89
N GLU A 87 -2.05 -6.27 -13.39
CA GLU A 87 -1.94 -7.39 -14.32
C GLU A 87 -1.21 -6.99 -15.60
N HIS A 88 -1.55 -5.81 -16.14
CA HIS A 88 -0.91 -5.27 -17.33
C HIS A 88 0.56 -4.90 -17.09
N LEU A 89 0.88 -4.28 -15.95
CA LEU A 89 2.25 -3.96 -15.58
C LEU A 89 3.08 -5.23 -15.39
N LEU A 90 2.57 -6.26 -14.70
CA LEU A 90 3.30 -7.51 -14.50
C LEU A 90 3.76 -8.17 -15.81
N ALA A 91 2.97 -8.07 -16.87
CA ALA A 91 3.30 -8.65 -18.17
C ALA A 91 4.27 -7.80 -18.99
N HIS A 92 4.42 -6.50 -18.70
CA HIS A 92 4.99 -5.58 -19.66
C HIS A 92 5.82 -4.41 -19.11
N ASP A 93 5.77 -4.17 -17.80
CA ASP A 93 6.56 -3.20 -17.05
C ASP A 93 6.68 -3.69 -15.60
N VAL A 94 7.66 -4.59 -15.39
CA VAL A 94 7.89 -5.25 -14.10
C VAL A 94 8.23 -4.25 -13.01
N GLU A 95 9.01 -3.21 -13.31
CA GLU A 95 9.38 -2.17 -12.34
C GLU A 95 8.15 -1.37 -11.89
N GLY A 96 7.29 -0.96 -12.83
CA GLY A 96 6.02 -0.33 -12.52
C GLY A 96 5.11 -1.22 -11.67
N ALA A 97 5.09 -2.53 -11.93
CA ALA A 97 4.31 -3.49 -11.15
C ALA A 97 4.84 -3.64 -9.72
N GLN A 98 6.18 -3.73 -9.55
CA GLN A 98 6.86 -3.79 -8.25
C GLN A 98 6.59 -2.54 -7.42
N GLU A 99 6.67 -1.36 -8.04
CA GLU A 99 6.31 -0.13 -7.38
C GLU A 99 4.84 -0.11 -6.96
N MET A 100 3.93 -0.38 -7.90
CA MET A 100 2.50 -0.28 -7.66
C MET A 100 2.06 -1.24 -6.55
N ALA A 101 2.46 -2.52 -6.62
CA ALA A 101 2.10 -3.54 -5.64
C ALA A 101 2.60 -3.21 -4.23
N GLY A 102 3.85 -2.71 -4.12
CA GLY A 102 4.42 -2.28 -2.84
C GLY A 102 3.70 -1.06 -2.24
N ARG A 103 3.16 -0.17 -3.07
CA ARG A 103 2.43 1.02 -2.63
C ARG A 103 0.99 0.71 -2.21
N VAL A 104 0.26 -0.10 -2.99
CA VAL A 104 -1.17 -0.39 -2.72
C VAL A 104 -1.40 -1.46 -1.67
N GLY A 105 -0.43 -2.35 -1.44
CA GLY A 105 -0.65 -3.58 -0.68
C GLY A 105 -1.17 -3.37 0.74
N PHE A 106 -0.69 -2.35 1.46
CA PHE A 106 -1.22 -2.05 2.80
C PHE A 106 -2.67 -1.58 2.77
N PHE A 107 -3.02 -0.72 1.82
CA PHE A 107 -4.37 -0.17 1.72
C PHE A 107 -5.35 -1.28 1.39
N TRP A 108 -5.00 -2.15 0.46
CA TRP A 108 -5.79 -3.33 0.14
C TRP A 108 -5.97 -4.25 1.34
N ALA A 109 -4.93 -4.50 2.14
CA ALA A 109 -5.08 -5.22 3.40
C ALA A 109 -6.09 -4.55 4.36
N CYS A 110 -6.04 -3.23 4.49
CA CYS A 110 -7.00 -2.46 5.30
C CYS A 110 -8.42 -2.39 4.71
N CYS A 111 -8.57 -2.51 3.40
CA CYS A 111 -9.86 -2.43 2.70
C CYS A 111 -10.53 -3.79 2.48
N GLY A 112 -10.00 -4.88 3.05
CA GLY A 112 -10.57 -6.23 2.92
C GLY A 112 -10.06 -7.03 1.71
N HIS A 113 -9.09 -6.52 0.97
CA HIS A 113 -8.46 -7.16 -0.20
C HIS A 113 -7.09 -7.76 0.14
N LEU A 114 -7.04 -8.47 1.27
CA LEU A 114 -5.80 -9.02 1.83
C LEU A 114 -5.16 -10.08 0.91
N SER A 115 -5.99 -10.93 0.30
CA SER A 115 -5.54 -11.99 -0.59
C SER A 115 -4.91 -11.42 -1.85
N GLU A 116 -5.51 -10.38 -2.43
CA GLU A 116 -5.00 -9.66 -3.59
C GLU A 116 -3.69 -8.94 -3.28
N ALA A 117 -3.62 -8.24 -2.14
CA ALA A 117 -2.39 -7.60 -1.67
C ALA A 117 -1.23 -8.60 -1.59
N ARG A 118 -1.46 -9.77 -0.97
CA ARG A 118 -0.46 -10.84 -0.88
C ARG A 118 -0.10 -11.38 -2.26
N ASN A 119 -1.09 -11.68 -3.10
CA ASN A 119 -0.89 -12.29 -4.41
C ASN A 119 -0.07 -11.38 -5.34
N TYR A 120 -0.48 -10.13 -5.51
CA TYR A 120 0.21 -9.18 -6.39
C TYR A 120 1.61 -8.83 -5.87
N ALA A 121 1.80 -8.69 -4.54
CA ALA A 121 3.12 -8.46 -3.99
C ALA A 121 4.07 -9.65 -4.24
N GLN A 122 3.58 -10.89 -4.11
CA GLN A 122 4.37 -12.08 -4.40
C GLN A 122 4.71 -12.17 -5.89
N ARG A 123 3.72 -11.99 -6.77
CA ARG A 123 3.94 -12.02 -8.22
C ARG A 123 4.92 -10.95 -8.68
N ALA A 124 4.84 -9.73 -8.13
CA ALA A 124 5.77 -8.66 -8.46
C ALA A 124 7.20 -8.94 -7.96
N LEU A 125 7.33 -9.60 -6.80
CA LEU A 125 8.62 -10.05 -6.28
C LEU A 125 9.24 -11.15 -7.17
N ASP A 126 8.41 -12.04 -7.71
CA ASP A 126 8.84 -13.16 -8.55
C ASP A 126 9.04 -12.78 -10.03
N ALA A 127 8.49 -11.64 -10.47
CA ALA A 127 8.51 -11.20 -11.87
C ALA A 127 9.91 -10.79 -12.38
N GLY A 128 10.84 -10.47 -11.48
CA GLY A 128 12.20 -10.12 -11.88
C GLY A 128 13.05 -9.63 -10.71
N PRO A 129 14.33 -9.27 -10.95
CA PRO A 129 15.16 -8.61 -9.96
C PRO A 129 14.44 -7.38 -9.41
N VAL A 130 14.45 -7.24 -8.08
CA VAL A 130 13.95 -6.05 -7.39
C VAL A 130 15.04 -5.55 -6.46
N GLU A 131 15.27 -4.24 -6.43
CA GLU A 131 16.29 -3.64 -5.57
C GLU A 131 15.72 -2.43 -4.84
N GLY A 132 16.45 -2.01 -3.81
CA GLY A 132 16.13 -0.79 -3.09
C GLY A 132 14.76 -0.80 -2.41
N PRO A 133 14.13 0.38 -2.30
CA PRO A 133 12.87 0.56 -1.58
C PRO A 133 11.68 -0.26 -2.11
N HIS A 134 11.71 -0.71 -3.37
CA HIS A 134 10.64 -1.58 -3.91
C HIS A 134 10.68 -2.97 -3.27
N ARG A 135 11.89 -3.54 -3.09
CA ARG A 135 12.08 -4.83 -2.44
C ARG A 135 11.57 -4.79 -1.00
N THR A 136 12.00 -3.78 -0.25
CA THR A 136 11.59 -3.59 1.16
C THR A 136 10.07 -3.46 1.27
N ARG A 137 9.42 -2.64 0.41
CA ARG A 137 7.96 -2.48 0.45
C ARG A 137 7.20 -3.76 0.11
N LEU A 138 7.61 -4.50 -0.91
CA LEU A 138 6.96 -5.76 -1.30
C LEU A 138 7.08 -6.81 -0.17
N GLN A 139 8.27 -6.98 0.38
CA GLN A 139 8.50 -7.87 1.52
C GLN A 139 7.66 -7.45 2.74
N TRP A 140 7.57 -6.15 2.99
CA TRP A 140 6.78 -5.62 4.08
C TRP A 140 5.28 -5.88 3.88
N VAL A 141 4.74 -5.71 2.67
CA VAL A 141 3.35 -6.08 2.33
C VAL A 141 3.11 -7.57 2.59
N LEU A 142 4.01 -8.45 2.15
CA LEU A 142 3.90 -9.89 2.39
C LEU A 142 3.92 -10.24 3.88
N GLY A 143 4.79 -9.57 4.65
CA GLY A 143 4.86 -9.74 6.10
C GLY A 143 3.60 -9.26 6.82
N VAL A 144 3.06 -8.09 6.46
CA VAL A 144 1.79 -7.59 7.00
C VAL A 144 0.65 -8.54 6.64
N ALA A 145 0.62 -9.06 5.41
CA ALA A 145 -0.40 -10.01 5.01
C ALA A 145 -0.34 -11.31 5.82
N ALA A 146 0.87 -11.84 6.04
CA ALA A 146 1.09 -13.01 6.89
C ALA A 146 0.66 -12.77 8.34
N LEU A 147 1.02 -11.61 8.90
CA LEU A 147 0.62 -11.19 10.24
C LEU A 147 -0.91 -11.18 10.40
N LEU A 148 -1.63 -10.57 9.45
CA LEU A 148 -3.09 -10.49 9.48
C LEU A 148 -3.78 -11.86 9.27
N GLN A 149 -3.06 -12.83 8.72
CA GLN A 149 -3.50 -14.22 8.58
C GLN A 149 -3.03 -15.10 9.76
N SER A 150 -2.44 -14.51 10.80
CA SER A 150 -1.86 -15.20 11.96
C SER A 150 -0.70 -16.15 11.63
N ASP A 151 -0.09 -16.01 10.46
CA ASP A 151 1.16 -16.70 10.09
C ASP A 151 2.34 -15.90 10.63
N PHE A 152 2.54 -15.96 11.95
CA PHE A 152 3.55 -15.19 12.66
C PHE A 152 4.99 -15.59 12.28
N ALA A 153 5.21 -16.86 11.92
CA ALA A 153 6.52 -17.34 11.48
C ALA A 153 6.93 -16.67 10.16
N THR A 154 6.00 -16.56 9.21
CA THR A 154 6.23 -15.86 7.94
C THR A 154 6.35 -14.35 8.16
N ALA A 155 5.53 -13.77 9.05
CA ALA A 155 5.62 -12.36 9.40
C ALA A 155 6.99 -12.00 10.03
N GLU A 156 7.52 -12.85 10.91
CA GLU A 156 8.85 -12.69 11.51
C GLU A 156 9.96 -12.79 10.46
N LYS A 157 9.89 -13.78 9.57
CA LYS A 157 10.80 -13.93 8.43
C LYS A 157 10.84 -12.65 7.59
N TYR A 158 9.69 -12.13 7.18
CA TYR A 158 9.64 -10.90 6.39
C TYR A 158 10.06 -9.67 7.17
N GLY A 159 9.78 -9.59 8.49
CA GLY A 159 10.29 -8.52 9.35
C GLY A 159 11.82 -8.48 9.40
N ALA A 160 12.45 -9.64 9.52
CA ALA A 160 13.92 -9.77 9.48
C ALA A 160 14.49 -9.38 8.11
N LEU A 161 13.86 -9.83 7.01
CA LEU A 161 14.27 -9.47 5.65
C LEU A 161 14.16 -7.96 5.41
N CYS A 162 13.03 -7.34 5.77
CA CYS A 162 12.84 -5.89 5.62
C CYS A 162 13.90 -5.11 6.41
N THR A 163 14.23 -5.56 7.63
CA THR A 163 15.27 -4.93 8.45
C THR A 163 16.63 -5.03 7.77
N ALA A 164 17.00 -6.22 7.26
CA ALA A 164 18.27 -6.41 6.57
C ALA A 164 18.39 -5.57 5.29
N THR A 165 17.33 -5.52 4.48
CA THR A 165 17.30 -4.73 3.24
C THR A 165 17.35 -3.23 3.54
N ALA A 166 16.53 -2.74 4.48
CA ALA A 166 16.53 -1.33 4.84
C ALA A 166 17.88 -0.86 5.44
N LEU A 167 18.59 -1.72 6.20
CA LEU A 167 19.95 -1.43 6.67
C LEU A 167 20.96 -1.35 5.53
N TYR A 168 20.89 -2.27 4.56
CA TYR A 168 21.77 -2.29 3.40
C TYR A 168 21.57 -1.03 2.53
N ASP A 169 20.32 -0.67 2.29
CA ASP A 169 19.94 0.48 1.45
C ASP A 169 20.05 1.83 2.17
N ARG A 170 20.27 1.83 3.49
CA ARG A 170 20.22 3.03 4.36
C ARG A 170 18.88 3.76 4.24
N ASP A 171 17.80 2.98 4.22
CA ASP A 171 16.42 3.46 4.11
C ASP A 171 15.77 3.59 5.50
N ASP A 172 15.77 4.79 6.05
CA ASP A 172 15.17 5.08 7.37
C ASP A 172 13.65 4.82 7.40
N GLU A 173 12.92 5.08 6.30
CA GLU A 173 11.50 4.78 6.21
C GLU A 173 11.25 3.27 6.18
N GLY A 174 12.08 2.54 5.42
CA GLY A 174 12.11 1.09 5.39
C GLY A 174 12.37 0.49 6.77
N MET A 175 13.30 1.07 7.55
CA MET A 175 13.60 0.66 8.92
C MET A 175 12.41 0.86 9.86
N LEU A 176 11.71 1.99 9.75
CA LEU A 176 10.48 2.25 10.51
C LEU A 176 9.36 1.27 10.12
N GLY A 177 9.19 0.99 8.83
CA GLY A 177 8.22 0.00 8.33
C GLY A 177 8.51 -1.41 8.84
N ALA A 178 9.77 -1.85 8.77
CA ALA A 178 10.20 -3.15 9.27
C ALA A 178 9.97 -3.28 10.78
N THR A 179 10.24 -2.23 11.54
CA THR A 179 10.02 -2.19 13.00
C THR A 179 8.54 -2.22 13.36
N TYR A 180 7.69 -1.56 12.58
CA TYR A 180 6.24 -1.68 12.73
C TYR A 180 5.76 -3.13 12.56
N LEU A 181 6.20 -3.80 11.49
CA LEU A 181 5.85 -5.20 11.24
C LEU A 181 6.35 -6.12 12.37
N SER A 182 7.63 -6.08 12.69
CA SER A 182 8.22 -6.90 13.75
C SER A 182 7.60 -6.61 15.12
N GLY A 183 7.36 -5.34 15.43
CA GLY A 183 6.75 -4.91 16.68
C GLY A 183 5.31 -5.40 16.84
N LEU A 184 4.49 -5.34 15.79
CA LEU A 184 3.15 -5.93 15.83
C LEU A 184 3.21 -7.47 15.96
N THR A 185 4.11 -8.15 15.25
CA THR A 185 4.30 -9.61 15.41
C THR A 185 4.70 -9.96 16.84
N GLN A 186 5.60 -9.21 17.46
CA GLN A 186 6.01 -9.37 18.86
C GLN A 186 4.83 -9.13 19.83
N LEU A 187 4.00 -8.12 19.59
CA LEU A 187 2.80 -7.87 20.39
C LEU A 187 1.81 -9.04 20.32
N MET A 188 1.55 -9.54 19.10
CA MET A 188 0.62 -10.67 18.88
C MET A 188 1.14 -12.00 19.47
N THR A 189 2.46 -12.14 19.61
CA THR A 189 3.11 -13.32 20.19
C THR A 189 3.46 -13.15 21.68
N GLY A 190 2.98 -12.10 22.35
CA GLY A 190 3.13 -11.92 23.79
C GLY A 190 4.49 -11.38 24.25
N GLN A 191 5.21 -10.66 23.38
CA GLN A 191 6.53 -10.08 23.64
C GLN A 191 6.51 -8.53 23.64
N PRO A 192 5.66 -7.87 24.45
CA PRO A 192 5.50 -6.42 24.39
C PRO A 192 6.75 -5.64 24.82
N ALA A 193 7.58 -6.20 25.71
CA ALA A 193 8.84 -5.56 26.12
C ALA A 193 9.84 -5.46 24.95
N ALA A 194 9.97 -6.52 24.15
CA ALA A 194 10.83 -6.53 22.97
C ALA A 194 10.34 -5.53 21.91
N ALA A 195 9.02 -5.46 21.70
CA ALA A 195 8.40 -4.49 20.80
C ALA A 195 8.69 -3.05 21.21
N LEU A 196 8.55 -2.74 22.51
CA LEU A 196 8.83 -1.41 23.06
C LEU A 196 10.29 -1.00 22.86
N GLU A 197 11.22 -1.90 23.18
CA GLU A 197 12.65 -1.63 23.05
C GLU A 197 13.05 -1.38 21.59
N ALA A 198 12.61 -2.26 20.68
CA ALA A 198 12.92 -2.16 19.26
C ALA A 198 12.36 -0.87 18.64
N ALA A 199 11.08 -0.54 18.91
CA ALA A 199 10.45 0.69 18.45
C ALA A 199 11.19 1.93 18.97
N GLY A 200 11.49 1.97 20.28
CA GLY A 200 12.19 3.08 20.89
C GLY A 200 13.59 3.31 20.33
N ARG A 201 14.34 2.23 20.04
CA ARG A 201 15.67 2.31 19.41
C ARG A 201 15.59 2.91 18.01
N VAL A 202 14.71 2.39 17.15
CA VAL A 202 14.62 2.84 15.75
C VAL A 202 14.09 4.27 15.65
N LEU A 203 13.13 4.67 16.50
CA LEU A 203 12.63 6.05 16.55
C LEU A 203 13.70 7.10 16.91
N ARG A 204 14.72 6.72 17.69
CA ARG A 204 15.89 7.58 17.99
C ARG A 204 16.90 7.61 16.85
N MET A 205 17.10 6.49 16.17
CA MET A 205 18.03 6.41 15.04
C MET A 205 17.52 7.14 13.80
N THR A 206 16.19 7.22 13.63
CA THR A 206 15.51 7.82 12.47
C THR A 206 14.96 9.21 12.78
N GLU A 207 15.63 9.97 13.65
CA GLU A 207 15.16 11.30 14.09
C GLU A 207 14.99 12.30 12.94
N GLY A 208 15.75 12.13 11.85
CA GLY A 208 15.67 12.94 10.64
C GLY A 208 14.43 12.72 9.77
N VAL A 209 13.67 11.64 9.98
CA VAL A 209 12.40 11.40 9.27
C VAL A 209 11.33 12.35 9.83
N PRO A 210 10.57 13.09 9.00
CA PRO A 210 9.54 14.01 9.47
C PRO A 210 8.56 13.38 10.47
N VAL A 211 8.13 14.17 11.46
CA VAL A 211 7.27 13.70 12.56
C VAL A 211 5.91 13.23 12.06
N ASP A 212 5.43 13.82 10.97
CA ASP A 212 4.20 13.51 10.25
C ASP A 212 4.33 12.34 9.26
N SER A 213 5.52 11.74 9.11
CA SER A 213 5.69 10.55 8.27
C SER A 213 4.82 9.40 8.77
N GLY A 214 4.05 8.79 7.87
CA GLY A 214 3.21 7.66 8.20
C GLY A 214 3.96 6.41 8.66
N HIS A 215 5.23 6.25 8.28
CA HIS A 215 6.10 5.19 8.81
C HIS A 215 6.45 5.46 10.29
N ARG A 216 6.76 6.72 10.61
CA ARG A 216 7.07 7.13 11.98
C ARG A 216 5.85 7.04 12.89
N LEU A 217 4.68 7.48 12.42
CA LEU A 217 3.40 7.35 13.13
C LEU A 217 3.11 5.88 13.49
N ARG A 218 3.18 4.98 12.51
CA ARG A 218 2.94 3.53 12.71
C ARG A 218 3.93 2.93 13.71
N CYS A 219 5.21 3.28 13.63
CA CYS A 219 6.20 2.83 14.61
C CYS A 219 5.88 3.33 16.03
N ARG A 220 5.41 4.57 16.20
CA ARG A 220 4.96 5.09 17.51
C ARG A 220 3.70 4.39 18.03
N LEU A 221 2.81 3.90 17.16
CA LEU A 221 1.67 3.09 17.59
C LEU A 221 2.13 1.78 18.27
N VAL A 222 3.23 1.16 17.81
CA VAL A 222 3.82 -0.01 18.50
C VAL A 222 4.21 0.35 19.93
N THR A 223 4.81 1.52 20.16
CA THR A 223 5.14 2.01 21.51
C THR A 223 3.89 2.11 22.38
N VAL A 224 2.81 2.72 21.87
CA VAL A 224 1.53 2.85 22.60
C VAL A 224 0.97 1.48 22.95
N PHE A 225 0.87 0.57 21.96
CA PHE A 225 0.32 -0.77 22.19
C PHE A 225 1.17 -1.59 23.15
N ALA A 226 2.50 -1.51 23.07
CA ALA A 226 3.40 -2.19 23.98
C ALA A 226 3.29 -1.68 25.42
N LEU A 227 3.21 -0.35 25.62
CA LEU A 227 3.01 0.23 26.95
C LEU A 227 1.66 -0.19 27.55
N THR A 228 0.60 -0.21 26.74
CA THR A 228 -0.72 -0.72 27.17
C THR A 228 -0.65 -2.19 27.57
N ALA A 229 -0.02 -3.04 26.76
CA ALA A 229 0.12 -4.47 27.04
C ALA A 229 0.97 -4.76 28.30
N LEU A 230 1.91 -3.87 28.64
CA LEU A 230 2.71 -3.93 29.87
C LEU A 230 2.00 -3.34 31.10
N GLY A 231 0.78 -2.82 30.95
CA GLY A 231 0.06 -2.15 32.04
C GLY A 231 0.60 -0.76 32.41
N ARG A 232 1.51 -0.19 31.60
CA ARG A 232 2.11 1.15 31.81
C ARG A 232 1.21 2.25 31.25
N LEU A 233 -0.03 2.31 31.76
CA LEU A 233 -1.12 3.09 31.15
C LEU A 233 -0.84 4.60 31.11
N ALA A 234 -0.24 5.17 32.15
CA ALA A 234 0.10 6.61 32.17
C ALA A 234 1.11 6.98 31.08
N GLU A 235 2.10 6.12 30.83
CA GLU A 235 3.08 6.32 29.76
C GLU A 235 2.45 6.10 28.39
N SER A 236 1.56 5.11 28.27
CA SER A 236 0.78 4.87 27.04
C SER A 236 -0.08 6.07 26.68
N GLU A 237 -0.78 6.67 27.65
CA GLU A 237 -1.60 7.87 27.47
C GLU A 237 -0.75 9.07 27.03
N ALA A 238 0.41 9.28 27.67
CA ALA A 238 1.34 10.34 27.29
C ALA A 238 1.85 10.15 25.84
N ALA A 239 2.23 8.92 25.48
CA ALA A 239 2.67 8.57 24.14
C ALA A 239 1.56 8.78 23.09
N ALA A 240 0.33 8.34 23.38
CA ALA A 240 -0.81 8.51 22.48
C ALA A 240 -1.20 9.98 22.29
N THR A 241 -1.15 10.78 23.36
CA THR A 241 -1.44 12.21 23.31
C THR A 241 -0.43 12.96 22.42
N ALA A 242 0.83 12.52 22.41
CA ALA A 242 1.87 13.07 21.54
C ALA A 242 1.66 12.77 20.04
N LEU A 243 0.73 11.88 19.68
CA LEU A 243 0.37 11.59 18.27
C LEU A 243 -0.77 12.47 17.75
N ARG A 244 -1.46 13.20 18.63
CA ARG A 244 -2.57 14.09 18.26
C ARG A 244 -2.14 15.48 17.77
N ARG A 245 -0.84 15.78 17.86
CA ARG A 245 -0.24 17.06 17.48
C ARG A 245 0.35 16.97 16.09
#